data_AF-A0A8U0IG33-F1
#
_entry.id   AF-A0A8U0IG33-F1
#
_cell.length_a   1.000
_cell.length_b   1.000
_cell.length_c   1.000
_cell.angle_alpha   90.00
_cell.angle_beta   90.00
_cell.angle_gamma   90.00
#
_symmetry.space_group_name_H-M   'P 1'
#
loop_
_entity.id
_entity.type
_entity.pdbx_description
1 polymer ?
#
loop_
_entity_poly.entity_id
_entity_poly.type
_entity_poly.pdbx_seq_one_letter_code
_entity_poly.pdbx_strand_id
1 'polypeptide(L)'
;MPTDVRTHPDAPDLEKLQNLVLEPIPQSEIRRRRENGEVLVEDVINEREDLDVRAPMSEEPGEPVDGDVGTALYRLVQLFGTPPFPEYAAGEDISDRNETTYKYLFRASLEDDVDDLPDEWLMTLCDWRLEVGVGICEWRDEESEFTADEKVALTSMALAQNVTTEPVECDYKGIWY
;
A
#
# COMPACT_ATOMS: atom_id res chain seq x y z
N MET A 1 14.85 2.15 16.70
CA MET A 1 13.54 2.73 16.32
C MET A 1 13.53 2.63 14.82
N PRO A 2 12.48 2.04 14.23
CA PRO A 2 12.45 1.87 12.78
C PRO A 2 12.65 3.20 12.07
N THR A 3 13.41 3.15 10.99
CA THR A 3 13.84 4.29 10.19
C THR A 3 12.66 4.78 9.34
N ASP A 4 12.46 6.11 9.32
CA ASP A 4 11.49 6.73 8.42
C ASP A 4 11.92 6.49 6.96
N VAL A 5 11.03 5.91 6.17
CA VAL A 5 11.28 5.58 4.75
C VAL A 5 11.77 6.77 3.94
N ARG A 6 11.33 8.00 4.27
CA ARG A 6 11.76 9.24 3.59
C ARG A 6 13.25 9.56 3.76
N THR A 7 13.88 8.95 4.76
CA THR A 7 15.30 9.12 5.11
C THR A 7 16.09 7.81 5.06
N HIS A 8 15.46 6.72 4.63
CA HIS A 8 16.10 5.42 4.57
C HIS A 8 17.14 5.42 3.43
N PRO A 9 18.40 4.99 3.68
CA PRO A 9 19.48 5.09 2.69
C PRO A 9 19.20 4.28 1.43
N ASP A 10 18.45 3.18 1.56
CA ASP A 10 18.09 2.29 0.46
C ASP A 10 16.66 2.51 -0.07
N ALA A 11 15.94 3.54 0.41
CA ALA A 11 14.66 3.90 -0.18
C ALA A 11 14.86 4.39 -1.63
N PRO A 12 13.92 4.10 -2.54
CA PRO A 12 14.06 4.55 -3.91
C PRO A 12 13.98 6.07 -4.01
N ASP A 13 14.60 6.60 -5.06
CA ASP A 13 14.39 7.97 -5.48
C ASP A 13 13.00 8.07 -6.14
N LEU A 14 12.03 8.68 -5.43
CA LEU A 14 10.66 8.83 -5.93
C LEU A 14 10.59 9.61 -7.25
N GLU A 15 11.57 10.50 -7.53
CA GLU A 15 11.61 11.21 -8.82
C GLU A 15 11.85 10.25 -10.00
N LYS A 16 12.44 9.08 -9.76
CA LYS A 16 12.62 8.04 -10.78
C LYS A 16 11.38 7.17 -10.97
N LEU A 17 10.42 7.24 -10.05
CA LEU A 17 9.19 6.46 -10.06
C LEU A 17 8.00 7.22 -10.68
N GLN A 18 8.26 8.27 -11.45
CA GLN A 18 7.24 9.13 -12.07
C GLN A 18 6.25 8.39 -12.99
N ASN A 19 6.65 7.26 -13.56
CA ASN A 19 5.82 6.44 -14.45
C ASN A 19 5.19 5.23 -13.75
N LEU A 20 5.13 5.25 -12.42
CA LEU A 20 4.44 4.23 -11.65
C LEU A 20 2.93 4.49 -11.66
N VAL A 21 2.16 3.45 -11.98
CA VAL A 21 0.71 3.47 -11.93
C VAL A 21 0.25 2.58 -10.77
N LEU A 22 -0.56 3.16 -9.88
CA LEU A 22 -1.17 2.46 -8.76
C LEU A 22 -2.68 2.31 -9.00
N GLU A 23 -3.15 1.08 -9.21
CA GLU A 23 -4.55 0.79 -9.52
C GLU A 23 -5.19 -0.08 -8.43
N PRO A 24 -6.37 0.28 -7.88
CA PRO A 24 -7.05 -0.56 -6.91
C PRO A 24 -7.57 -1.84 -7.60
N ILE A 25 -7.29 -3.00 -7.00
CA ILE A 25 -7.84 -4.27 -7.47
C ILE A 25 -9.36 -4.26 -7.22
N PRO A 26 -10.19 -4.51 -8.24
CA PRO A 26 -11.63 -4.47 -8.07
C PRO A 26 -12.12 -5.65 -7.21
N GLN A 27 -13.16 -5.41 -6.41
CA GLN A 27 -13.78 -6.43 -5.55
C GLN A 27 -14.19 -7.70 -6.32
N SER A 28 -14.63 -7.57 -7.58
CA SER A 28 -14.99 -8.71 -8.43
C SER A 28 -13.81 -9.63 -8.73
N GLU A 29 -12.60 -9.08 -8.87
CA GLU A 29 -11.38 -9.86 -9.06
C GLU A 29 -11.00 -10.61 -7.78
N ILE A 30 -11.03 -9.94 -6.63
CA ILE A 30 -10.76 -10.56 -5.32
C ILE A 30 -11.70 -11.75 -5.07
N ARG A 31 -13.01 -11.55 -5.30
CA ARG A 31 -14.01 -12.62 -5.17
C ARG A 31 -13.73 -13.78 -6.10
N ARG A 32 -13.48 -13.50 -7.38
CA ARG A 32 -13.18 -14.54 -8.39
C ARG A 32 -11.95 -15.36 -8.01
N ARG A 33 -10.86 -14.73 -7.55
CA ARG A 33 -9.63 -15.41 -7.09
C ARG A 33 -9.95 -16.35 -5.92
N ARG A 34 -10.65 -15.85 -4.90
CA ARG A 34 -11.08 -16.66 -3.74
C ARG A 34 -12.02 -17.82 -4.15
N GLU A 35 -12.95 -17.59 -5.06
CA GLU A 35 -13.86 -18.62 -5.60
C GLU A 35 -13.12 -19.72 -6.37
N ASN A 36 -11.99 -19.39 -6.99
CA ASN A 36 -11.09 -20.36 -7.63
C ASN A 36 -10.23 -21.15 -6.64
N GLY A 37 -10.32 -20.86 -5.34
CA GLY A 37 -9.52 -21.49 -4.30
C GLY A 37 -8.18 -20.80 -4.03
N GLU A 38 -7.90 -19.67 -4.68
CA GLU A 38 -6.66 -18.92 -4.44
C GLU A 38 -6.74 -18.14 -3.12
N VAL A 39 -5.62 -18.10 -2.41
CA VAL A 39 -5.43 -17.30 -1.20
C VAL A 39 -4.45 -16.16 -1.47
N LEU A 40 -4.69 -15.01 -0.85
CA LEU A 40 -3.76 -13.89 -0.90
C LEU A 40 -2.78 -14.04 0.26
N VAL A 41 -1.52 -14.36 -0.04
CA VAL A 41 -0.44 -14.33 0.95
C VAL A 41 0.18 -12.94 0.99
N GLU A 42 0.67 -12.54 2.15
CA GLU A 42 1.14 -11.18 2.39
C GLU A 42 2.43 -11.18 3.21
N ASP A 43 3.41 -10.41 2.75
CA ASP A 43 4.63 -10.05 3.48
C ASP A 43 4.42 -8.64 4.07
N VAL A 44 4.17 -8.55 5.39
CA VAL A 44 3.89 -7.29 6.08
C VAL A 44 5.21 -6.57 6.40
N ILE A 45 5.49 -5.50 5.67
CA ILE A 45 6.78 -4.79 5.71
C ILE A 45 7.02 -4.16 7.09
N ASN A 46 5.96 -3.66 7.75
CA ASN A 46 6.05 -3.08 9.08
C ASN A 46 6.53 -4.07 10.16
N GLU A 47 6.49 -5.38 9.88
CA GLU A 47 6.91 -6.45 10.79
C GLU A 47 8.31 -7.00 10.47
N ARG A 48 8.93 -6.53 9.38
CA ARG A 48 10.25 -6.97 8.92
C ARG A 48 11.38 -6.37 9.76
N GLU A 49 11.98 -7.19 10.61
CA GLU A 49 13.13 -6.81 11.43
C GLU A 49 14.39 -6.50 10.61
N ASP A 50 14.51 -7.08 9.41
CA ASP A 50 15.65 -6.91 8.51
C ASP A 50 15.65 -5.55 7.79
N LEU A 51 14.46 -4.99 7.52
CA LEU A 51 14.30 -3.68 6.90
C LEU A 51 14.25 -2.54 7.94
N ASP A 52 13.73 -2.80 9.15
CA ASP A 52 13.55 -1.82 10.24
C ASP A 52 13.04 -0.46 9.71
N VAL A 53 11.99 -0.48 8.89
CA VAL A 53 11.45 0.67 8.16
C VAL A 53 9.99 0.97 8.54
N ARG A 54 9.60 2.24 8.50
CA ARG A 54 8.22 2.68 8.75
C ARG A 54 7.80 3.87 7.87
N ALA A 55 6.48 4.06 7.75
CA ALA A 55 5.82 5.16 7.05
C ALA A 55 5.01 6.03 8.03
N PRO A 56 5.66 6.97 8.75
CA PRO A 56 5.00 7.79 9.74
C PRO A 56 4.12 8.87 9.12
N MET A 57 2.94 9.09 9.71
CA MET A 57 2.03 10.17 9.35
C MET A 57 2.46 11.52 9.99
N SER A 58 3.67 11.98 9.70
CA SER A 58 4.22 13.26 10.19
C SER A 58 4.58 14.18 9.04
N GLU A 59 4.49 15.50 9.24
CA GLU A 59 4.79 16.50 8.21
C GLU A 59 6.26 16.41 7.77
N GLU A 60 7.22 16.40 8.72
CA GLU A 60 8.65 16.27 8.41
C GLU A 60 9.26 14.93 8.88
N PRO A 61 10.37 14.46 8.27
CA PRO A 61 11.09 13.27 8.73
C PRO A 61 11.65 13.42 10.16
N GLY A 62 11.40 12.41 11.00
CA GLY A 62 11.90 12.36 12.38
C GLY A 62 11.12 13.19 13.39
N GLU A 63 10.02 13.84 12.98
CA GLU A 63 9.10 14.47 13.91
C GLU A 63 8.29 13.46 14.73
N PRO A 64 7.79 13.85 15.92
CA PRO A 64 6.81 13.07 16.64
C PRO A 64 5.60 12.75 15.74
N VAL A 65 5.14 11.50 15.77
CA VAL A 65 3.96 11.09 15.00
C VAL A 65 2.71 11.60 15.70
N ASP A 66 2.23 12.75 15.25
CA ASP A 66 0.97 13.36 15.68
C ASP A 66 -0.17 13.07 14.69
N GLY A 67 0.11 12.45 13.54
CA GLY A 67 -0.88 12.13 12.52
C GLY A 67 -1.79 10.96 12.88
N ASP A 68 -3.02 11.07 12.42
CA ASP A 68 -4.06 10.06 12.56
C ASP A 68 -4.09 9.17 11.30
N VAL A 69 -4.00 7.85 11.47
CA VAL A 69 -4.21 6.85 10.42
C VAL A 69 -5.56 7.05 9.69
N GLY A 70 -6.55 7.65 10.36
CA GLY A 70 -7.80 8.10 9.74
C GLY A 70 -7.61 9.13 8.63
N THR A 71 -6.55 9.95 8.67
CA THR A 71 -6.19 10.87 7.58
C THR A 71 -5.73 10.10 6.34
N ALA A 72 -4.89 9.07 6.52
CA ALA A 72 -4.49 8.19 5.42
C ALA A 72 -5.70 7.49 4.80
N LEU A 73 -6.62 6.95 5.63
CA LEU A 73 -7.87 6.37 5.14
C LEU A 73 -8.69 7.37 4.33
N TYR A 74 -8.91 8.57 4.87
CA TYR A 74 -9.67 9.61 4.20
C TYR A 74 -9.07 9.93 2.82
N ARG A 75 -7.74 10.00 2.75
CA ARG A 75 -7.01 10.23 1.50
C ARG A 75 -7.21 9.11 0.49
N LEU A 76 -7.05 7.85 0.91
CA LEU A 76 -7.27 6.69 0.06
C LEU A 76 -8.71 6.63 -0.45
N VAL A 77 -9.69 6.97 0.39
CA VAL A 77 -11.11 7.06 -0.01
C VAL A 77 -11.34 8.14 -1.06
N GLN A 78 -10.70 9.30 -0.93
CA GLN A 78 -10.82 10.38 -1.93
C GLN A 78 -10.26 9.98 -3.30
N LEU A 79 -9.14 9.25 -3.32
CA LEU A 79 -8.43 8.90 -4.55
C LEU A 79 -9.02 7.65 -5.22
N PHE A 80 -9.38 6.64 -4.43
CA PHE A 80 -9.69 5.30 -4.93
C PHE A 80 -11.09 4.79 -4.56
N GLY A 81 -11.85 5.56 -3.77
CA GLY A 81 -13.13 5.12 -3.23
C GLY A 81 -12.98 4.16 -2.05
N THR A 82 -14.03 3.41 -1.70
CA THR A 82 -14.02 2.55 -0.51
C THR A 82 -13.08 1.34 -0.66
N PRO A 83 -12.57 0.78 0.46
CA PRO A 83 -11.77 -0.45 0.45
C PRO A 83 -12.41 -1.58 -0.39
N PRO A 84 -11.65 -2.28 -1.27
CA PRO A 84 -12.18 -3.27 -2.19
C PRO A 84 -12.49 -4.63 -1.55
N PHE A 85 -11.82 -4.96 -0.46
CA PHE A 85 -12.07 -6.20 0.29
C PHE A 85 -13.47 -6.18 0.92
N PRO A 86 -14.32 -7.20 0.65
CA PRO A 86 -15.69 -7.25 1.18
C PRO A 86 -15.79 -7.06 2.68
N GLU A 87 -14.89 -7.67 3.45
CA GLU A 87 -14.83 -7.59 4.91
C GLU A 87 -14.55 -6.18 5.46
N TYR A 88 -14.00 -5.29 4.63
CA TYR A 88 -13.71 -3.88 4.98
C TYR A 88 -14.69 -2.89 4.33
N ALA A 89 -15.71 -3.36 3.61
CA ALA A 89 -16.71 -2.51 3.01
C ALA A 89 -17.51 -1.73 4.07
N ALA A 90 -17.95 -0.53 3.69
CA ALA A 90 -18.78 0.30 4.56
C ALA A 90 -20.19 -0.30 4.74
N GLY A 91 -20.65 -0.39 5.98
CA GLY A 91 -21.97 -0.93 6.33
C GLY A 91 -22.01 -2.43 6.65
N GLU A 92 -20.87 -3.12 6.50
CA GLU A 92 -20.70 -4.50 6.99
C GLU A 92 -20.49 -4.53 8.51
N ASP A 93 -20.73 -5.70 9.12
CA ASP A 93 -20.48 -5.90 10.54
C ASP A 93 -18.97 -5.72 10.84
N ILE A 94 -18.66 -4.79 11.74
CA ILE A 94 -17.29 -4.45 12.14
C ILE A 94 -16.90 -5.04 13.49
N SER A 95 -17.80 -5.80 14.13
CA SER A 95 -17.60 -6.30 15.50
C SER A 95 -16.42 -7.24 15.65
N ASP A 96 -15.98 -7.90 14.57
CA ASP A 96 -14.82 -8.79 14.54
C ASP A 96 -13.50 -8.07 14.15
N ARG A 97 -13.54 -6.77 13.82
CA ARG A 97 -12.34 -5.98 13.44
C ARG A 97 -11.59 -5.55 14.71
N ASN A 98 -10.59 -6.32 15.11
CA ASN A 98 -9.84 -6.06 16.35
C ASN A 98 -8.57 -5.22 16.14
N GLU A 99 -7.93 -5.30 14.97
CA GLU A 99 -6.62 -4.67 14.74
C GLU A 99 -6.55 -3.85 13.45
N THR A 100 -7.27 -4.26 12.40
CA THR A 100 -7.31 -3.58 11.10
C THR A 100 -8.75 -3.18 10.77
N THR A 101 -8.97 -1.90 10.52
CA THR A 101 -10.27 -1.29 10.22
C THR A 101 -10.48 -1.08 8.73
N TYR A 102 -9.41 -0.91 7.94
CA TYR A 102 -9.45 -0.84 6.49
C TYR A 102 -8.27 -1.56 5.84
N LYS A 103 -8.48 -2.06 4.63
CA LYS A 103 -7.41 -2.61 3.80
C LYS A 103 -7.70 -2.38 2.34
N TYR A 104 -6.74 -1.82 1.62
CA TYR A 104 -6.74 -1.73 0.17
C TYR A 104 -5.80 -2.77 -0.41
N LEU A 105 -6.14 -3.26 -1.60
CA LEU A 105 -5.25 -4.05 -2.44
C LEU A 105 -5.05 -3.29 -3.74
N PHE A 106 -3.80 -3.03 -4.07
CA PHE A 106 -3.40 -2.34 -5.28
C PHE A 106 -2.54 -3.23 -6.16
N ARG A 107 -2.63 -2.99 -7.46
CA ARG A 107 -1.63 -3.34 -8.45
C ARG A 107 -0.75 -2.12 -8.65
N ALA A 108 0.54 -2.25 -8.36
CA ALA A 108 1.55 -1.29 -8.77
C ALA A 108 2.18 -1.80 -10.07
N SER A 109 2.30 -0.91 -11.06
CA SER A 109 2.91 -1.23 -12.36
C SER A 109 3.87 -0.12 -12.78
N LEU A 110 4.97 -0.51 -13.40
CA LEU A 110 5.98 0.38 -13.93
C LEU A 110 6.01 0.25 -15.46
N GLU A 111 5.91 1.38 -16.17
CA GLU A 111 6.03 1.39 -17.63
C GLU A 111 7.49 1.32 -18.11
N ASP A 112 8.44 1.70 -17.26
CA ASP A 112 9.88 1.70 -17.54
C ASP A 112 10.62 0.73 -16.61
N ASP A 113 11.71 0.16 -17.12
CA ASP A 113 12.65 -0.66 -16.34
C ASP A 113 13.43 0.26 -15.38
N VAL A 114 12.86 0.47 -14.20
CA VAL A 114 13.43 1.31 -13.14
C VAL A 114 14.02 0.43 -12.06
N ASP A 115 15.33 0.53 -11.89
CA ASP A 115 16.06 0.00 -10.74
C ASP A 115 15.68 -1.47 -10.43
N ASP A 116 15.78 -2.40 -11.38
CA ASP A 116 15.56 -3.86 -11.16
C ASP A 116 14.20 -4.22 -10.50
N LEU A 117 13.22 -3.32 -10.51
CA LEU A 117 11.89 -3.59 -9.99
C LEU A 117 11.10 -4.45 -10.97
N PRO A 118 10.18 -5.31 -10.48
CA PRO A 118 9.29 -6.03 -11.37
C PRO A 118 8.34 -5.07 -12.09
N ASP A 119 7.96 -5.42 -13.32
CA ASP A 119 6.98 -4.65 -14.13
C ASP A 119 5.65 -4.45 -13.40
N GLU A 120 5.25 -5.43 -12.59
CA GLU A 120 4.01 -5.40 -11.80
C GLU A 120 4.20 -6.14 -10.47
N TRP A 121 3.63 -5.60 -9.40
CA TRP A 121 3.47 -6.31 -8.13
C TRP A 121 2.17 -5.90 -7.43
N LEU A 122 1.72 -6.73 -6.47
CA LEU A 122 0.58 -6.41 -5.63
C LEU A 122 1.05 -5.88 -4.28
N MET A 123 0.38 -4.84 -3.80
CA MET A 123 0.63 -4.28 -2.48
C MET A 123 -0.66 -3.95 -1.74
N THR A 124 -0.63 -4.02 -0.43
CA THR A 124 -1.73 -3.64 0.45
C THR A 124 -1.40 -2.38 1.22
N LEU A 125 -2.43 -1.55 1.45
CA LEU A 125 -2.38 -0.43 2.39
C LEU A 125 -3.47 -0.61 3.43
N CYS A 126 -3.11 -0.64 4.71
CA CYS A 126 -4.04 -0.79 5.82
C CYS A 126 -3.70 0.17 6.96
N ASP A 127 -4.56 0.22 7.97
CA ASP A 127 -4.17 0.75 9.27
C ASP A 127 -3.26 -0.24 9.99
N TRP A 128 -2.14 0.28 10.48
CA TRP A 128 -1.22 -0.46 11.34
C TRP A 128 -0.88 0.38 12.57
N ARG A 129 -1.52 0.06 13.69
CA ARG A 129 -1.42 0.81 14.94
C ARG A 129 -1.80 2.28 14.76
N LEU A 130 -0.83 3.20 14.68
CA LEU A 130 -1.02 4.64 14.49
C LEU A 130 -0.47 5.12 13.13
N GLU A 131 -0.10 4.19 12.26
CA GLU A 131 0.63 4.43 11.02
C GLU A 131 -0.02 3.69 9.85
N VAL A 132 0.53 3.90 8.65
CA VAL A 132 0.16 3.15 7.47
C VAL A 132 0.87 1.79 7.49
N GLY A 133 0.08 0.73 7.42
CA GLY A 133 0.55 -0.62 7.18
C GLY A 133 0.72 -0.86 5.69
N VAL A 134 1.84 -1.47 5.31
CA VAL A 134 2.16 -1.81 3.92
C VAL A 134 2.56 -3.28 3.85
N GLY A 135 1.92 -4.00 2.94
CA GLY A 135 2.27 -5.38 2.63
C GLY A 135 2.53 -5.58 1.15
N ILE A 136 3.39 -6.54 0.80
CA ILE A 136 3.49 -7.07 -0.57
C ILE A 136 2.69 -8.36 -0.62
N CYS A 137 1.98 -8.59 -1.72
CA CYS A 137 1.09 -9.74 -1.82
C CYS A 137 1.32 -10.60 -3.06
N GLU A 138 0.92 -11.87 -2.95
CA GLU A 138 0.86 -12.80 -4.06
C GLU A 138 -0.40 -13.67 -3.94
N TRP A 139 -1.04 -13.98 -5.06
CA TRP A 139 -2.10 -15.01 -5.08
C TRP A 139 -1.45 -16.38 -5.20
N ARG A 140 -1.83 -17.31 -4.32
CA ARG A 140 -1.32 -18.68 -4.29
C ARG A 140 -2.44 -19.70 -4.18
N ASP A 141 -2.16 -20.93 -4.56
CA ASP A 141 -3.13 -22.04 -4.42
C ASP A 141 -3.34 -22.47 -2.96
N GLU A 142 -2.38 -22.17 -2.08
CA GLU A 142 -2.44 -22.50 -0.65
C GLU A 142 -1.68 -21.48 0.21
N GLU A 143 -2.06 -21.43 1.49
CA GLU A 143 -1.46 -20.54 2.48
C GLU A 143 -0.03 -21.01 2.77
N SER A 144 0.94 -20.15 2.47
CA SER A 144 2.37 -20.45 2.57
C SER A 144 3.15 -19.19 2.90
N GLU A 145 4.31 -19.37 3.53
CA GLU A 145 5.21 -18.25 3.82
C GLU A 145 5.67 -17.59 2.51
N PHE A 146 5.67 -16.26 2.51
CA PHE A 146 6.08 -15.41 1.41
C PHE A 146 6.87 -14.25 1.98
N THR A 147 7.98 -13.93 1.33
CA THR A 147 8.79 -12.74 1.64
C THR A 147 9.15 -12.10 0.33
N ALA A 148 8.80 -10.82 0.18
CA ALA A 148 9.09 -10.07 -1.01
C ALA A 148 10.55 -9.61 -1.04
N ASP A 149 11.03 -9.28 -2.23
CA ASP A 149 12.32 -8.64 -2.41
C ASP A 149 12.38 -7.32 -1.61
N GLU A 150 13.52 -7.07 -0.95
CA GLU A 150 13.74 -5.91 -0.09
C GLU A 150 13.50 -4.59 -0.84
N LYS A 151 13.88 -4.53 -2.11
CA LYS A 151 13.72 -3.33 -2.95
C LYS A 151 12.25 -3.06 -3.22
N VAL A 152 11.49 -4.09 -3.58
CA VAL A 152 10.03 -4.00 -3.79
C VAL A 152 9.33 -3.57 -2.50
N ALA A 153 9.75 -4.10 -1.36
CA ALA A 153 9.23 -3.72 -0.05
C ALA A 153 9.51 -2.24 0.26
N LEU A 154 10.77 -1.80 0.19
CA LEU A 154 11.14 -0.40 0.45
C LEU A 154 10.46 0.57 -0.52
N THR A 155 10.36 0.20 -1.80
CA THR A 155 9.63 0.99 -2.80
C THR A 155 8.16 1.10 -2.47
N SER A 156 7.51 0.00 -2.10
CA SER A 156 6.09 0.04 -1.74
C SER A 156 5.83 0.85 -0.48
N MET A 157 6.74 0.82 0.49
CA MET A 157 6.67 1.68 1.68
C MET A 157 6.81 3.17 1.31
N ALA A 158 7.73 3.51 0.41
CA ALA A 158 7.91 4.89 -0.05
C ALA A 158 6.69 5.39 -0.84
N LEU A 159 6.11 4.54 -1.69
CA LEU A 159 4.88 4.85 -2.44
C LEU A 159 3.67 5.01 -1.52
N ALA A 160 3.54 4.14 -0.51
CA ALA A 160 2.49 4.23 0.50
C ALA A 160 2.56 5.56 1.25
N GLN A 161 3.76 5.94 1.70
CA GLN A 161 4.00 7.24 2.32
C GLN A 161 3.56 8.36 1.37
N ASN A 162 4.08 8.37 0.14
CA ASN A 162 3.80 9.42 -0.83
C ASN A 162 2.29 9.58 -1.12
N VAL A 163 1.57 8.49 -1.41
CA VAL A 163 0.15 8.57 -1.78
C VAL A 163 -0.75 9.00 -0.62
N THR A 164 -0.32 8.75 0.62
CA THR A 164 -1.09 9.06 1.83
C THR A 164 -0.75 10.43 2.42
N THR A 165 0.43 11.00 2.13
CA THR A 165 0.86 12.30 2.67
C THR A 165 0.94 13.42 1.66
N GLU A 166 1.25 13.14 0.39
CA GLU A 166 1.48 14.20 -0.58
C GLU A 166 0.17 14.73 -1.22
N PRO A 167 0.11 16.05 -1.52
CA PRO A 167 -0.88 16.58 -2.43
C PRO A 167 -0.78 15.88 -3.79
N VAL A 168 -1.93 15.57 -4.38
CA VAL A 168 -2.00 14.92 -5.70
C VAL A 168 -2.35 16.03 -6.68
N GLU A 169 -1.49 16.24 -7.67
CA GLU A 169 -1.80 17.09 -8.82
C GLU A 169 -2.69 16.30 -9.78
N CYS A 170 -3.94 16.71 -9.90
CA CYS A 170 -4.89 16.08 -10.81
C CYS A 170 -4.69 16.64 -12.23
N ASP A 171 -3.99 15.90 -13.08
CA ASP A 171 -3.96 16.18 -14.52
C ASP A 171 -5.21 15.65 -15.22
N TYR A 172 -6.06 16.57 -15.67
CA TYR A 172 -7.20 16.22 -16.53
C TYR A 172 -6.68 15.84 -17.93
N LYS A 173 -6.65 14.55 -18.27
CA LYS A 173 -6.57 14.12 -19.69
C LYS A 173 -7.81 14.68 -20.41
N GLY A 174 -7.56 15.67 -21.28
CA GLY A 174 -8.55 16.59 -21.82
C GLY A 174 -9.88 15.97 -22.26
N ILE A 175 -10.98 16.57 -21.80
CA ILE A 175 -12.31 16.40 -22.39
C ILE A 175 -12.26 17.04 -23.78
N TRP A 176 -12.27 16.21 -24.82
CA TRP A 176 -12.46 16.68 -26.19
C TRP A 176 -13.90 17.22 -26.33
N TYR A 177 -14.06 18.53 -26.54
CA TYR A 177 -15.33 19.15 -26.96
C TYR A 177 -15.49 19.08 -28.48
#